data_AF-A0AAF0DJQ4-F1
#
_entry.id   AF-A0AAF0DJQ4-F1
#
_cell.length_a   1.000
_cell.length_b   1.000
_cell.length_c   1.000
_cell.angle_alpha   90.00
_cell.angle_beta   90.00
_cell.angle_gamma   90.00
#
_symmetry.space_group_name_H-M   'P 1'
#
loop_
_entity.id
_entity.type
_entity.pdbx_description
1 polymer ?
#
loop_
_entity_poly.entity_id
_entity_poly.type
_entity_poly.pdbx_seq_one_letter_code
_entity_poly.pdbx_strand_id
1 'polypeptide(L)'
;MERNEIYSEAIQLLNSMQSSPSCHQRAVTDLVTSCQFLEGGPNDHDRDSPLHLDHFKSLYAARLAVCELSGAGAAVPDKCAPIIKFHHEDVHFQSSNENSEPNFNERLQIVSVQLESCLRALESRPQWWTSYSNNRQNAAVMCQAARFDIERDELLKRHRKLADITFGLSASLNQSLNDAAIEAIKQRSFLNVVNEIRLKIVRDMHDADSLARNRFSSFITDLETQIRRVRAGAKESMGDILSDAKTLSKEIFSSIESVQGLKESVNEAYAEALKKSSELAALERENQEANFEIALAVRLSLNEIRSEDMVRINEEFGHFHSSLRSLNELVFSMHQKQTALDEVSFPYCPTRVDSDFTKASGKL
;
A
#
# COMPACT_ATOMS: atom_id res chain seq x y z
N MET A 1 -40.73 71.02 -41.89
CA MET A 1 -41.58 71.97 -42.62
C MET A 1 -42.49 71.17 -43.56
N GLU A 2 -41.91 70.36 -44.44
CA GLU A 2 -42.57 69.45 -45.40
C GLU A 2 -43.72 68.58 -44.85
N ARG A 3 -43.65 68.06 -43.61
CA ARG A 3 -44.72 67.25 -43.01
C ARG A 3 -46.00 68.02 -42.73
N ASN A 4 -45.89 69.24 -42.20
CA ASN A 4 -47.07 70.06 -41.92
C ASN A 4 -47.71 70.54 -43.23
N GLU A 5 -46.93 70.65 -44.30
CA GLU A 5 -47.39 71.01 -45.63
C GLU A 5 -48.24 69.88 -46.23
N ILE A 6 -47.77 68.63 -46.21
CA ILE A 6 -48.53 67.46 -46.70
C ILE A 6 -49.85 67.28 -45.94
N TYR A 7 -49.82 67.44 -44.62
CA TYR A 7 -51.03 67.36 -43.80
C TYR A 7 -52.00 68.49 -44.07
N SER A 8 -51.49 69.72 -44.19
CA SER A 8 -52.31 70.89 -44.52
C SER A 8 -52.96 70.73 -45.90
N GLU A 9 -52.20 70.24 -46.89
CA GLU A 9 -52.67 69.97 -48.24
C GLU A 9 -53.74 68.86 -48.25
N ALA A 10 -53.50 67.75 -47.56
CA ALA A 10 -54.47 66.67 -47.43
C ALA A 10 -55.77 67.14 -46.77
N ILE A 11 -55.69 67.92 -45.69
CA ILE A 11 -56.88 68.50 -45.02
C ILE A 11 -57.63 69.44 -45.97
N GLN A 12 -56.92 70.28 -46.72
CA GLN A 12 -57.55 71.18 -47.68
C GLN A 12 -58.28 70.40 -48.78
N LEU A 13 -57.66 69.35 -49.32
CA LEU A 13 -58.27 68.47 -50.31
C LEU A 13 -59.51 67.75 -49.74
N LEU A 14 -59.43 67.19 -48.54
CA LEU A 14 -60.56 66.52 -47.88
C LEU A 14 -61.73 67.48 -47.63
N ASN A 15 -61.46 68.69 -47.16
CA ASN A 15 -62.49 69.71 -46.94
C ASN A 15 -63.19 70.13 -48.25
N SER A 16 -62.44 70.23 -49.35
CA SER A 16 -63.02 70.53 -50.67
C SER A 16 -63.93 69.42 -51.20
N MET A 17 -63.62 68.16 -50.84
CA MET A 17 -64.40 66.99 -51.25
C MET A 17 -65.61 66.76 -50.34
N GLN A 18 -65.56 67.23 -49.09
CA GLN A 18 -66.70 67.15 -48.15
C GLN A 18 -67.89 67.99 -48.63
N SER A 19 -67.66 69.13 -49.27
CA SER A 19 -68.72 69.96 -49.87
C SER A 19 -69.15 69.50 -51.27
N SER A 20 -68.53 68.46 -51.82
CA SER A 20 -68.78 67.93 -53.16
C SER A 20 -69.91 66.87 -53.17
N PRO A 21 -70.45 66.50 -54.36
CA PRO A 21 -71.52 65.51 -54.47
C PRO A 21 -71.17 64.16 -53.84
N SER A 22 -72.18 63.36 -53.48
CA SER A 22 -72.03 62.06 -52.80
C SER A 22 -71.07 61.07 -53.49
N CYS A 23 -70.93 61.16 -54.81
CA CYS A 23 -69.95 60.39 -55.59
C CYS A 23 -68.50 60.69 -55.19
N HIS A 24 -68.18 61.97 -54.94
CA HIS A 24 -66.84 62.43 -54.56
C HIS A 24 -66.54 62.01 -53.12
N GLN A 25 -67.48 62.26 -52.21
CA GLN A 25 -67.35 61.86 -50.80
C GLN A 25 -67.09 60.36 -50.66
N ARG A 26 -67.84 59.55 -51.41
CA ARG A 26 -67.68 58.09 -51.41
C ARG A 26 -66.31 57.65 -51.91
N ALA A 27 -65.84 58.21 -53.02
CA ALA A 27 -64.51 57.88 -53.54
C ALA A 27 -63.42 58.22 -52.51
N VAL A 28 -63.52 59.37 -51.84
CA VAL A 28 -62.57 59.80 -50.81
C VAL A 28 -62.60 58.89 -49.59
N THR A 29 -63.78 58.55 -49.07
CA THR A 29 -63.89 57.63 -47.92
C THR A 29 -63.27 56.26 -48.25
N ASP A 30 -63.62 55.69 -49.41
CA ASP A 30 -63.04 54.41 -49.85
C ASP A 30 -61.50 54.47 -49.93
N LEU A 31 -60.94 55.57 -50.45
CA LEU A 31 -59.50 55.77 -50.54
C LEU A 31 -58.84 55.83 -49.16
N VAL A 32 -59.35 56.68 -48.26
CA VAL A 32 -58.75 56.88 -46.94
C VAL A 32 -58.78 55.59 -46.14
N THR A 33 -59.91 54.87 -46.14
CA THR A 33 -60.05 53.58 -45.46
C THR A 33 -59.12 52.52 -46.07
N SER A 34 -59.03 52.43 -47.41
CA SER A 34 -58.14 51.47 -48.07
C SER A 34 -56.66 51.76 -47.79
N CYS A 35 -56.28 53.04 -47.74
CA CYS A 35 -54.91 53.46 -47.44
C CYS A 35 -54.52 53.19 -45.98
N GLN A 36 -55.47 53.22 -45.04
CA GLN A 36 -55.26 52.82 -43.65
C GLN A 36 -55.18 51.29 -43.47
N PHE A 37 -55.94 50.50 -44.24
CA PHE A 37 -56.09 49.05 -44.05
C PHE A 37 -54.95 48.19 -44.62
N LEU A 38 -54.07 48.75 -45.45
CA LEU A 38 -52.93 48.04 -46.06
C LEU A 38 -51.85 47.59 -45.05
N GLU A 39 -52.06 47.77 -43.74
CA GLU A 39 -51.14 47.34 -42.70
C GLU A 39 -51.03 45.81 -42.64
N GLY A 40 -49.81 45.33 -42.88
CA GLY A 40 -49.43 43.94 -42.72
C GLY A 40 -49.32 43.57 -41.24
N GLY A 41 -50.11 42.59 -40.81
CA GLY A 41 -49.80 41.85 -39.60
C GLY A 41 -48.40 41.21 -39.70
N PRO A 42 -47.79 40.81 -38.57
CA PRO A 42 -46.39 40.35 -38.50
C PRO A 42 -46.03 39.14 -39.38
N ASN A 43 -47.00 38.51 -40.06
CA ASN A 43 -46.83 37.37 -40.94
C ASN A 43 -47.31 37.61 -42.39
N ASP A 44 -47.74 38.81 -42.75
CA ASP A 44 -48.38 39.07 -44.05
C ASP A 44 -47.52 40.01 -44.91
N HIS A 45 -46.45 39.46 -45.47
CA HIS A 45 -45.53 40.15 -46.38
C HIS A 45 -46.16 40.59 -47.71
N ASP A 46 -47.41 40.20 -47.99
CA ASP A 46 -48.08 40.39 -49.28
C ASP A 46 -49.08 41.57 -49.28
N ARG A 47 -49.56 41.99 -48.10
CA ARG A 47 -50.59 43.05 -48.00
C ARG A 47 -50.03 44.46 -48.19
N ASP A 48 -48.82 44.72 -47.73
CA ASP A 48 -48.19 46.05 -47.81
C ASP A 48 -47.40 46.26 -49.12
N SER A 49 -47.77 45.52 -50.17
CA SER A 49 -47.13 45.65 -51.49
C SER A 49 -47.37 47.05 -52.05
N PRO A 50 -46.32 47.79 -52.46
CA PRO A 50 -46.46 49.08 -53.15
C PRO A 50 -47.42 49.04 -54.35
N LEU A 51 -47.60 47.86 -54.94
CA LEU A 51 -48.54 47.58 -56.02
C LEU A 51 -50.01 47.72 -55.59
N HIS A 52 -50.38 47.33 -54.38
CA HIS A 52 -51.76 47.47 -53.87
C HIS A 52 -52.10 48.93 -53.59
N LEU A 53 -51.15 49.68 -53.02
CA LEU A 53 -51.33 51.10 -52.78
C LEU A 53 -51.50 51.89 -54.08
N ASP A 54 -50.69 51.59 -55.10
CA ASP A 54 -50.83 52.22 -56.42
C ASP A 54 -52.17 51.86 -57.10
N HIS A 55 -52.64 50.63 -56.90
CA HIS A 55 -53.94 50.19 -57.39
C HIS A 55 -55.09 50.98 -56.76
N PHE A 56 -55.11 51.17 -55.43
CA PHE A 56 -56.15 51.98 -54.77
C PHE A 56 -56.13 53.45 -55.18
N LYS A 57 -54.93 54.04 -55.31
CA LYS A 57 -54.77 55.40 -55.84
C LYS A 57 -55.36 55.53 -57.24
N SER A 58 -55.08 54.56 -58.10
CA SER A 58 -55.59 54.53 -59.48
C SER A 58 -57.10 54.29 -59.55
N LEU A 59 -57.65 53.43 -58.68
CA LEU A 59 -59.08 53.16 -58.59
C LEU A 59 -59.85 54.39 -58.11
N TYR A 60 -59.37 55.06 -57.07
CA TYR A 60 -59.91 56.35 -56.61
C TYR A 60 -59.89 57.38 -57.73
N ALA A 61 -58.74 57.55 -58.38
CA ALA A 61 -58.56 58.55 -59.42
C ALA A 61 -59.52 58.33 -60.59
N ALA A 62 -59.73 57.08 -60.99
CA ALA A 62 -60.68 56.73 -62.05
C ALA A 62 -62.14 56.97 -61.62
N ARG A 63 -62.51 56.63 -60.38
CA ARG A 63 -63.85 56.91 -59.84
C ARG A 63 -64.14 58.41 -59.78
N LEU A 64 -63.21 59.17 -59.23
CA LEU A 64 -63.37 60.60 -59.06
C LEU A 64 -63.44 61.30 -60.43
N ALA A 65 -62.60 60.88 -61.38
CA ALA A 65 -62.70 61.35 -62.75
C ALA A 65 -64.09 61.08 -63.34
N VAL A 66 -64.63 59.88 -63.17
CA VAL A 66 -65.99 59.57 -63.63
C VAL A 66 -67.06 60.41 -62.93
N CYS A 67 -66.91 60.68 -61.63
CA CYS A 67 -67.80 61.58 -60.89
C CYS A 67 -67.77 63.00 -61.48
N GLU A 68 -66.59 63.53 -61.80
CA GLU A 68 -66.39 64.84 -62.43
C GLU A 68 -66.98 64.91 -63.84
N LEU A 69 -66.77 63.86 -64.66
CA LEU A 69 -67.38 63.76 -66.00
C LEU A 69 -68.90 63.78 -65.93
N SER A 70 -69.47 63.00 -65.02
CA SER A 70 -70.92 62.96 -64.81
C SER A 70 -71.45 64.31 -64.34
N GLY A 71 -70.75 64.97 -63.40
CA GLY A 71 -71.11 66.28 -62.88
C GLY A 71 -71.02 67.40 -63.93
N ALA A 72 -70.10 67.28 -64.89
CA ALA A 72 -69.96 68.18 -66.03
C ALA A 72 -70.94 67.90 -67.18
N GLY A 73 -71.80 66.87 -67.06
CA GLY A 73 -72.72 66.46 -68.13
C GLY A 73 -72.03 65.78 -69.32
N ALA A 74 -70.78 65.34 -69.16
CA ALA A 74 -70.05 64.60 -70.17
C ALA A 74 -70.43 63.11 -70.17
N ALA A 75 -70.38 62.47 -71.34
CA ALA A 75 -70.62 61.03 -71.45
C ALA A 75 -69.53 60.24 -70.70
N VAL A 76 -69.95 59.36 -69.79
CA VAL A 76 -69.07 58.43 -69.07
C VAL A 76 -68.82 57.19 -69.93
N PRO A 77 -67.58 56.71 -70.07
CA PRO A 77 -67.32 55.47 -70.79
C PRO A 77 -67.95 54.24 -70.12
N ASP A 78 -68.64 53.40 -70.89
CA ASP A 78 -69.29 52.17 -70.37
C ASP A 78 -68.30 51.23 -69.67
N LYS A 79 -67.04 51.24 -70.11
CA LYS A 79 -65.94 50.46 -69.52
C LYS A 79 -65.64 50.84 -68.06
N CYS A 80 -66.07 52.02 -67.60
CA CYS A 80 -65.89 52.49 -66.24
C CYS A 80 -67.09 52.18 -65.31
N ALA A 81 -68.22 51.69 -65.84
CA ALA A 81 -69.39 51.36 -65.02
C ALA A 81 -69.12 50.32 -63.90
N PRO A 82 -68.28 49.28 -64.09
CA PRO A 82 -68.00 48.30 -63.05
C PRO A 82 -67.26 48.88 -61.84
N ILE A 83 -66.29 49.79 -62.05
CA ILE A 83 -65.43 50.31 -60.98
C ILE A 83 -66.15 51.28 -60.04
N ILE A 84 -67.25 51.90 -60.47
CA ILE A 84 -68.08 52.82 -59.67
C ILE A 84 -68.87 52.05 -58.59
N LYS A 85 -69.15 50.77 -58.84
CA LYS A 85 -70.00 49.92 -57.98
C LYS A 85 -69.22 49.11 -56.95
N PHE A 86 -67.89 49.02 -57.07
CA PHE A 86 -67.06 48.26 -56.16
C PHE A 86 -66.87 49.02 -54.83
N HIS A 87 -66.95 48.35 -53.68
CA HIS A 87 -66.73 48.98 -52.37
C HIS A 87 -65.70 48.20 -51.54
N HIS A 88 -64.91 48.92 -50.75
CA HIS A 88 -64.02 48.29 -49.78
C HIS A 88 -64.80 47.76 -48.56
N GLU A 89 -65.92 48.41 -48.17
CA GLU A 89 -66.78 47.95 -47.08
C GLU A 89 -67.51 46.61 -47.37
N ASP A 90 -67.71 46.25 -48.64
CA ASP A 90 -68.25 44.95 -49.07
C ASP A 90 -67.30 43.77 -48.78
N VAL A 91 -66.12 44.03 -48.23
CA VAL A 91 -65.14 43.01 -47.80
C VAL A 91 -65.28 42.71 -46.31
N HIS A 92 -65.94 43.56 -45.51
CA HIS A 92 -65.90 43.43 -44.05
C HIS A 92 -67.22 42.99 -43.38
N PHE A 93 -68.36 42.93 -44.09
CA PHE A 93 -69.66 42.65 -43.46
C PHE A 93 -70.29 41.27 -43.69
N GLN A 94 -69.54 40.24 -44.10
CA GLN A 94 -70.08 38.87 -44.17
C GLN A 94 -69.07 37.80 -43.72
N SER A 95 -68.81 37.77 -42.41
CA SER A 95 -68.28 36.56 -41.74
C SER A 95 -69.45 35.77 -41.15
N SER A 96 -70.35 35.26 -42.00
CA SER A 96 -71.38 34.27 -41.63
C SER A 96 -72.05 33.69 -42.89
N ASN A 97 -71.32 32.92 -43.69
CA ASN A 97 -71.82 31.69 -44.32
C ASN A 97 -70.74 31.09 -45.24
N GLU A 98 -70.41 29.83 -44.98
CA GLU A 98 -69.69 28.97 -45.90
C GLU A 98 -70.46 28.88 -47.22
N ASN A 99 -69.90 29.46 -48.29
CA ASN A 99 -69.89 28.94 -49.65
C ASN A 99 -69.04 29.88 -50.52
N SER A 100 -67.76 29.52 -50.73
CA SER A 100 -66.87 30.01 -51.79
C SER A 100 -66.99 31.50 -52.15
N GLU A 101 -66.60 32.39 -51.25
CA GLU A 101 -66.30 33.79 -51.57
C GLU A 101 -64.87 33.89 -52.13
N PRO A 102 -64.64 34.64 -53.23
CA PRO A 102 -63.30 34.84 -53.78
C PRO A 102 -62.41 35.52 -52.74
N ASN A 103 -61.17 35.04 -52.63
CA ASN A 103 -60.16 35.63 -51.74
C ASN A 103 -60.01 37.13 -52.05
N PHE A 104 -59.67 37.97 -51.07
CA PHE A 104 -59.48 39.42 -51.26
C PHE A 104 -58.58 39.73 -52.47
N ASN A 105 -57.51 38.93 -52.63
CA ASN A 105 -56.60 39.03 -53.78
C ASN A 105 -57.28 38.70 -55.12
N GLU A 106 -58.19 37.72 -55.16
CA GLU A 106 -58.94 37.36 -56.37
C GLU A 106 -59.94 38.45 -56.76
N ARG A 107 -60.62 39.05 -55.78
CA ARG A 107 -61.51 40.21 -56.00
C ARG A 107 -60.72 41.44 -56.47
N LEU A 108 -59.55 41.70 -55.89
CA LEU A 108 -58.65 42.78 -56.30
C LEU A 108 -58.13 42.59 -57.72
N GLN A 109 -57.84 41.35 -58.13
CA GLN A 109 -57.45 41.01 -59.50
C GLN A 109 -58.57 41.32 -60.50
N ILE A 110 -59.82 40.96 -60.19
CA ILE A 110 -60.98 41.27 -61.04
C ILE A 110 -61.16 42.79 -61.18
N VAL A 111 -61.05 43.53 -60.08
CA VAL A 111 -61.13 45.00 -60.09
C VAL A 111 -59.98 45.61 -60.87
N SER A 112 -58.78 45.03 -60.81
CA SER A 112 -57.61 45.45 -61.60
C SER A 112 -57.85 45.35 -63.10
N VAL A 113 -58.41 44.23 -63.57
CA VAL A 113 -58.77 44.06 -65.00
C VAL A 113 -59.83 45.08 -65.43
N GLN A 114 -60.82 45.35 -64.58
CA GLN A 114 -61.86 46.35 -64.86
C GLN A 114 -61.30 47.78 -64.85
N LEU A 115 -60.38 48.08 -63.93
CA LEU A 115 -59.71 49.36 -63.83
C LEU A 115 -58.89 49.63 -65.09
N GLU A 116 -58.07 48.67 -65.53
CA GLU A 116 -57.30 48.79 -66.78
C GLU A 116 -58.20 49.10 -67.99
N SER A 117 -59.33 48.40 -68.11
CA SER A 117 -60.29 48.69 -69.18
C SER A 117 -60.89 50.09 -69.09
N CYS A 118 -61.12 50.62 -67.88
CA CYS A 118 -61.58 51.98 -67.68
C CYS A 118 -60.48 53.01 -67.98
N LEU A 119 -59.24 52.76 -67.54
CA LEU A 119 -58.10 53.64 -67.79
C LEU A 119 -57.84 53.82 -69.29
N ARG A 120 -57.91 52.75 -70.07
CA ARG A 120 -57.83 52.81 -71.53
C ARG A 120 -58.94 53.67 -72.15
N ALA A 121 -60.14 53.63 -71.57
CA ALA A 121 -61.23 54.49 -72.02
C ALA A 121 -61.01 55.95 -71.64
N LEU A 122 -60.50 56.24 -70.44
CA LEU A 122 -60.14 57.59 -69.99
C LEU A 122 -58.97 58.18 -70.80
N GLU A 123 -58.01 57.34 -71.24
CA GLU A 123 -56.88 57.73 -72.09
C GLU A 123 -57.34 58.21 -73.48
N SER A 124 -58.50 57.76 -73.97
CA SER A 124 -59.00 58.10 -75.30
C SER A 124 -59.30 59.60 -75.51
N ARG A 125 -59.41 60.38 -74.43
CA ARG A 125 -59.73 61.81 -74.47
C ARG A 125 -58.85 62.60 -73.50
N PRO A 126 -58.14 63.64 -73.96
CA PRO A 126 -57.23 64.42 -73.10
C PRO A 126 -57.87 64.95 -71.83
N GLN A 127 -59.09 65.50 -71.92
CA GLN A 127 -59.82 66.04 -70.78
C GLN A 127 -60.16 65.00 -69.70
N TRP A 128 -60.39 63.74 -70.10
CA TRP A 128 -60.68 62.65 -69.18
C TRP A 128 -59.40 62.19 -68.48
N TRP A 129 -58.32 62.07 -69.25
CA TRP A 129 -57.00 61.73 -68.73
C TRP A 129 -56.47 62.79 -67.75
N THR A 130 -56.66 64.08 -68.04
CA THR A 130 -56.25 65.17 -67.14
C THR A 130 -56.93 65.06 -65.78
N SER A 131 -58.26 64.88 -65.75
CA SER A 131 -59.02 64.68 -64.52
C SER A 131 -58.49 63.48 -63.72
N TYR A 132 -58.32 62.32 -64.38
CA TYR A 132 -57.72 61.14 -63.75
C TYR A 132 -56.33 61.43 -63.17
N SER A 133 -55.42 62.01 -63.94
CA SER A 133 -54.04 62.24 -63.53
C SER A 133 -53.91 63.18 -62.34
N ASN A 134 -54.74 64.23 -62.28
CA ASN A 134 -54.82 65.15 -61.14
C ASN A 134 -55.34 64.44 -59.90
N ASN A 135 -56.42 63.67 -60.06
CA ASN A 135 -57.01 62.92 -58.96
C ASN A 135 -56.06 61.82 -58.43
N ARG A 136 -55.20 61.24 -59.27
CA ARG A 136 -54.16 60.30 -58.83
C ARG A 136 -53.08 60.97 -57.97
N GLN A 137 -52.70 62.21 -58.29
CA GLN A 137 -51.76 62.99 -57.47
C GLN A 137 -52.38 63.33 -56.11
N ASN A 138 -53.64 63.80 -56.10
CA ASN A 138 -54.39 64.04 -54.87
C ASN A 138 -54.47 62.77 -54.00
N ALA A 139 -54.65 61.61 -54.62
CA ALA A 139 -54.67 60.33 -53.92
C ALA A 139 -53.35 60.02 -53.21
N ALA A 140 -52.21 60.37 -53.82
CA ALA A 140 -50.90 60.16 -53.22
C ALA A 140 -50.75 60.97 -51.93
N VAL A 141 -51.14 62.24 -51.95
CA VAL A 141 -51.09 63.15 -50.80
C VAL A 141 -52.04 62.67 -49.68
N MET A 142 -53.28 62.32 -50.02
CA MET A 142 -54.26 61.83 -49.05
C MET A 142 -53.82 60.51 -48.39
N CYS A 143 -53.32 59.55 -49.16
CA CYS A 143 -52.87 58.27 -48.61
C CYS A 143 -51.61 58.39 -47.76
N GLN A 144 -50.70 59.30 -48.12
CA GLN A 144 -49.54 59.59 -47.29
C GLN A 144 -49.96 60.17 -45.94
N ALA A 145 -50.91 61.11 -45.93
CA ALA A 145 -51.46 61.66 -44.68
C ALA A 145 -52.22 60.59 -43.86
N ALA A 146 -52.99 59.72 -44.51
CA ALA A 146 -53.78 58.69 -43.84
C ALA A 146 -52.93 57.60 -43.17
N ARG A 147 -51.76 57.28 -43.75
CA ARG A 147 -50.85 56.24 -43.24
C ARG A 147 -49.85 56.75 -42.20
N PHE A 148 -49.62 58.06 -42.13
CA PHE A 148 -48.52 58.60 -41.32
C PHE A 148 -48.62 58.25 -39.83
N ASP A 149 -49.79 58.41 -39.21
CA ASP A 149 -49.93 58.11 -37.77
C ASP A 149 -49.76 56.61 -37.48
N ILE A 150 -50.20 55.75 -38.41
CA ILE A 150 -50.04 54.29 -38.34
C ILE A 150 -48.55 53.93 -38.42
N GLU A 151 -47.85 54.41 -39.46
CA GLU A 151 -46.42 54.15 -39.66
C GLU A 151 -45.57 54.68 -38.50
N ARG A 152 -45.96 55.83 -37.93
CA ARG A 152 -45.32 56.39 -36.73
C ARG A 152 -45.51 55.49 -35.52
N ASP A 153 -46.72 55.01 -35.27
CA ASP A 153 -47.03 54.18 -34.11
C ASP A 153 -46.35 52.80 -34.23
N GLU A 154 -46.28 52.24 -35.44
CA GLU A 154 -45.48 51.05 -35.73
C GLU A 154 -43.98 51.26 -35.45
N LEU A 155 -43.42 52.36 -35.95
CA LEU A 155 -42.02 52.69 -35.75
C LEU A 155 -41.71 52.86 -34.26
N LEU A 156 -42.57 53.56 -33.51
CA LEU A 156 -42.46 53.70 -32.06
C LEU A 156 -42.54 52.34 -31.36
N LYS A 157 -43.44 51.45 -31.78
CA LYS A 157 -43.57 50.10 -31.23
C LYS A 157 -42.31 49.28 -31.46
N ARG A 158 -41.69 49.38 -32.65
CA ARG A 158 -40.41 48.71 -32.97
C ARG A 158 -39.27 49.27 -32.12
N HIS A 159 -39.17 50.59 -31.98
CA HIS A 159 -38.17 51.22 -31.13
C HIS A 159 -38.31 50.85 -29.66
N ARG A 160 -39.53 50.80 -29.12
CA ARG A 160 -39.77 50.33 -27.73
C ARG A 160 -39.28 48.90 -27.53
N LYS A 161 -39.64 47.99 -28.44
CA LYS A 161 -39.15 46.60 -28.39
C LYS A 161 -37.62 46.52 -28.45
N LEU A 162 -36.99 47.31 -29.32
CA LEU A 162 -35.53 47.35 -29.41
C LEU A 162 -34.89 47.88 -28.12
N ALA A 163 -35.48 48.92 -27.52
CA ALA A 163 -35.02 49.47 -26.25
C ALA A 163 -35.13 48.45 -25.11
N ASP A 164 -36.26 47.73 -25.02
CA ASP A 164 -36.47 46.69 -24.01
C ASP A 164 -35.46 45.54 -24.15
N ILE A 165 -35.21 45.07 -25.37
CA ILE A 165 -34.20 44.03 -25.65
C ILE A 165 -32.80 44.53 -25.27
N THR A 166 -32.46 45.76 -25.63
CA THR A 166 -31.14 46.35 -25.33
C THR A 166 -30.92 46.48 -23.82
N PHE A 167 -31.96 46.92 -23.09
CA PHE A 167 -31.93 47.01 -21.64
C PHE A 167 -31.73 45.62 -21.00
N GLY A 168 -32.50 44.63 -21.44
CA GLY A 168 -32.37 43.24 -20.96
C GLY A 168 -30.97 42.65 -21.23
N LEU A 169 -30.43 42.88 -22.42
CA LEU A 169 -29.08 42.43 -22.79
C LEU A 169 -28.01 43.10 -21.92
N SER A 170 -28.10 44.41 -21.71
CA SER A 170 -27.15 45.14 -20.85
C SER A 170 -27.19 44.64 -19.41
N ALA A 171 -28.38 44.38 -18.87
CA ALA A 171 -28.53 43.85 -17.51
C ALA A 171 -27.92 42.45 -17.38
N SER A 172 -28.21 41.56 -18.34
CA SER A 172 -27.67 40.19 -18.36
C SER A 172 -26.15 40.17 -18.53
N LEU A 173 -25.60 41.03 -19.38
CA LEU A 173 -24.15 41.17 -19.56
C LEU A 173 -23.48 41.65 -18.26
N ASN A 174 -24.04 42.68 -17.60
CA ASN A 174 -23.50 43.19 -16.35
C ASN A 174 -23.54 42.14 -15.23
N GLN A 175 -24.63 41.36 -15.14
CA GLN A 175 -24.72 40.23 -14.22
C GLN A 175 -23.64 39.19 -14.52
N SER A 176 -23.50 38.78 -15.78
CA SER A 176 -22.50 37.78 -16.20
C SER A 176 -21.06 38.22 -15.89
N LEU A 177 -20.76 39.51 -16.08
CA LEU A 177 -19.45 40.08 -15.74
C LEU A 177 -19.19 40.06 -14.23
N ASN A 178 -20.19 40.41 -13.41
CA ASN A 178 -20.07 40.34 -11.95
C ASN A 178 -19.89 38.90 -11.47
N ASP A 179 -20.65 37.96 -12.01
CA ASP A 179 -20.54 36.54 -11.65
C ASP A 179 -19.15 36.00 -12.03
N ALA A 180 -18.64 36.35 -13.22
CA ALA A 180 -17.29 36.00 -13.65
C ALA A 180 -16.21 36.62 -12.74
N ALA A 181 -16.38 37.87 -12.31
CA ALA A 181 -15.46 38.53 -11.39
C ALA A 181 -15.45 37.84 -10.01
N ILE A 182 -16.61 37.47 -9.49
CA ILE A 182 -16.74 36.72 -8.23
C ILE A 182 -16.08 35.36 -8.34
N GLU A 183 -16.32 34.64 -9.44
CA GLU A 183 -15.72 33.32 -9.65
C GLU A 183 -14.20 33.40 -9.81
N ALA A 184 -13.68 34.41 -10.50
CA ALA A 184 -12.24 34.65 -10.61
C ALA A 184 -11.59 34.90 -9.23
N ILE A 185 -12.28 35.62 -8.33
CA ILE A 185 -11.82 35.81 -6.94
C ILE A 185 -11.74 34.46 -6.20
N LYS A 186 -12.77 33.61 -6.33
CA LYS A 186 -12.77 32.26 -5.72
C LYS A 186 -11.69 31.36 -6.28
N GLN A 187 -11.47 31.37 -7.59
CA GLN A 187 -10.38 30.61 -8.21
C GLN A 187 -9.02 31.06 -7.70
N ARG A 188 -8.82 32.38 -7.55
CA ARG A 188 -7.58 32.94 -7.00
C ARG A 188 -7.37 32.52 -5.54
N SER A 189 -8.41 32.55 -4.71
CA SER A 189 -8.29 32.09 -3.31
C SER A 189 -8.00 30.60 -3.23
N PHE A 190 -8.63 29.77 -4.07
CA PHE A 190 -8.31 28.34 -4.17
C PHE A 190 -6.85 28.10 -4.57
N LEU A 191 -6.34 28.81 -5.58
CA LEU A 191 -4.94 28.69 -6.00
C LEU A 191 -3.96 29.09 -4.89
N ASN A 192 -4.30 30.10 -4.08
CA ASN A 192 -3.49 30.46 -2.91
C ASN A 192 -3.43 29.31 -1.90
N VAL A 193 -4.57 28.69 -1.58
CA VAL A 193 -4.63 27.52 -0.67
C VAL A 193 -3.83 26.35 -1.23
N VAL A 194 -3.96 26.05 -2.53
CA VAL A 194 -3.17 24.99 -3.19
C VAL A 194 -1.67 25.29 -3.10
N ASN A 195 -1.27 26.55 -3.30
CA ASN A 195 0.12 26.94 -3.20
C ASN A 195 0.65 26.83 -1.75
N GLU A 196 -0.14 27.20 -0.75
CA GLU A 196 0.21 27.01 0.66
C GLU A 196 0.42 25.53 1.01
N ILE A 197 -0.50 24.66 0.57
CA ILE A 197 -0.37 23.20 0.75
C ILE A 197 0.89 22.69 0.06
N ARG A 198 1.15 23.11 -1.18
CA ARG A 198 2.36 22.72 -1.93
C ARG A 198 3.63 23.12 -1.18
N LEU A 199 3.71 24.35 -0.69
CA LEU A 199 4.86 24.84 0.09
C LEU A 199 5.02 24.08 1.41
N LYS A 200 3.91 23.71 2.06
CA LYS A 200 3.94 22.87 3.26
C LYS A 200 4.49 21.48 2.96
N ILE A 201 4.00 20.80 1.93
CA ILE A 201 4.48 19.46 1.54
C ILE A 201 5.98 19.48 1.24
N VAL A 202 6.47 20.49 0.50
CA VAL A 202 7.90 20.61 0.19
C VAL A 202 8.74 20.76 1.45
N ARG A 203 8.28 21.57 2.43
CA ARG A 203 8.95 21.72 3.72
C ARG A 203 8.92 20.43 4.53
N ASP A 204 7.75 19.83 4.71
CA ASP A 204 7.59 18.59 5.48
C ASP A 204 8.44 17.46 4.89
N MET A 205 8.56 17.38 3.56
CA MET A 205 9.41 16.39 2.88
C MET A 205 10.90 16.64 3.11
N HIS A 206 11.33 17.91 3.10
CA HIS A 206 12.71 18.28 3.40
C HIS A 206 13.07 17.97 4.87
N ASP A 207 12.16 18.28 5.79
CA ASP A 207 12.32 17.97 7.21
C ASP A 207 12.41 16.46 7.43
N ALA A 208 11.55 15.67 6.77
CA ALA A 208 11.59 14.21 6.81
C ALA A 208 12.90 13.62 6.26
N ASP A 209 13.42 14.15 5.14
CA ASP A 209 14.72 13.73 4.58
C ASP A 209 15.86 14.03 5.56
N SER A 210 15.86 15.22 6.16
CA SER A 210 16.88 15.61 7.14
C SER A 210 16.85 14.71 8.39
N LEU A 211 15.65 14.39 8.90
CA LEU A 211 15.47 13.50 10.04
C LEU A 211 15.94 12.08 9.71
N ALA A 212 15.60 11.58 8.51
CA ALA A 212 16.03 10.28 8.04
C ALA A 212 17.56 10.20 7.93
N ARG A 213 18.20 11.18 7.30
CA ARG A 213 19.68 11.27 7.21
C ARG A 213 20.33 11.29 8.58
N ASN A 214 19.82 12.10 9.51
CA ASN A 214 20.37 12.20 10.86
C ASN A 214 20.23 10.87 11.63
N ARG A 215 19.06 10.22 11.54
CA ARG A 215 18.83 8.88 12.13
C ARG A 215 19.77 7.85 11.54
N PHE A 216 19.94 7.84 10.22
CA PHE A 216 20.80 6.89 9.53
C PHE A 216 22.27 7.10 9.89
N SER A 217 22.73 8.35 9.94
CA SER A 217 24.08 8.69 10.37
C SER A 217 24.33 8.23 11.80
N SER A 218 23.40 8.50 12.72
CA SER A 218 23.52 8.05 14.11
C SER A 218 23.58 6.53 14.23
N PHE A 219 22.80 5.81 13.43
CA PHE A 219 22.82 4.34 13.41
C PHE A 219 24.16 3.79 12.91
N ILE A 220 24.72 4.37 11.84
CA ILE A 220 26.03 3.97 11.32
C ILE A 220 27.12 4.22 12.37
N THR A 221 27.12 5.38 13.03
CA THR A 221 28.08 5.67 14.09
C THR A 221 27.94 4.69 15.26
N ASP A 222 26.71 4.36 15.69
CA ASP A 222 26.51 3.37 16.75
C ASP A 222 27.01 1.98 16.34
N LEU A 223 26.71 1.54 15.11
CA LEU A 223 27.19 0.27 14.55
C LEU A 223 28.72 0.23 14.48
N GLU A 224 29.37 1.29 14.03
CA GLU A 224 30.84 1.38 14.04
C GLU A 224 31.40 1.27 15.46
N THR A 225 30.75 1.91 16.45
CA THR A 225 31.20 1.78 17.84
C THR A 225 31.01 0.37 18.38
N GLN A 226 29.90 -0.31 18.06
CA GLN A 226 29.63 -1.70 18.41
C GLN A 226 30.67 -2.64 17.81
N ILE A 227 30.95 -2.52 16.50
CA ILE A 227 31.98 -3.31 15.81
C ILE A 227 33.36 -3.08 16.45
N ARG A 228 33.68 -1.83 16.78
CA ARG A 228 34.95 -1.50 17.45
C ARG A 228 35.04 -2.13 18.84
N ARG A 229 33.95 -2.16 19.62
CA ARG A 229 33.91 -2.86 20.92
C ARG A 229 34.11 -4.36 20.78
N VAL A 230 33.41 -5.01 19.84
CA VAL A 230 33.57 -6.46 19.58
C VAL A 230 34.99 -6.78 19.15
N ARG A 231 35.58 -5.99 18.24
CA ARG A 231 36.98 -6.15 17.82
C ARG A 231 37.95 -5.99 18.99
N ALA A 232 37.74 -5.01 19.85
CA ALA A 232 38.58 -4.78 21.02
C ALA A 232 38.49 -5.97 22.00
N GLY A 233 37.27 -6.41 22.34
CA GLY A 233 37.05 -7.55 23.23
C GLY A 233 37.61 -8.87 22.66
N ALA A 234 37.47 -9.10 21.35
CA ALA A 234 38.08 -10.27 20.70
C ALA A 234 39.62 -10.21 20.75
N LYS A 235 40.22 -9.03 20.54
CA LYS A 235 41.67 -8.85 20.64
C LYS A 235 42.18 -9.09 22.07
N GLU A 236 41.46 -8.60 23.07
CA GLU A 236 41.78 -8.79 24.49
C GLU A 236 41.71 -10.27 24.87
N SER A 237 40.57 -10.93 24.59
CA SER A 237 40.40 -12.36 24.85
C SER A 237 41.43 -13.23 24.12
N MET A 238 41.81 -12.89 22.89
CA MET A 238 42.83 -13.61 22.13
C MET A 238 44.25 -13.37 22.70
N GLY A 239 44.49 -12.21 23.29
CA GLY A 239 45.70 -11.91 24.06
C GLY A 239 45.80 -12.75 25.33
N ASP A 240 44.70 -12.90 26.06
CA ASP A 240 44.63 -13.72 27.27
C ASP A 240 44.88 -15.20 26.95
N ILE A 241 44.23 -15.75 25.92
CA ILE A 241 44.43 -17.14 25.48
C ILE A 241 45.89 -17.42 25.09
N LEU A 242 46.55 -16.48 24.40
CA LEU A 242 47.97 -16.60 24.04
C LEU A 242 48.87 -16.57 25.28
N SER A 243 48.54 -15.75 26.27
CA SER A 243 49.25 -15.67 27.55
C SER A 243 49.10 -16.96 28.36
N ASP A 244 47.88 -17.48 28.45
CA ASP A 244 47.58 -18.74 29.14
C ASP A 244 48.28 -19.92 28.46
N ALA A 245 48.26 -19.99 27.13
CA ALA A 245 48.97 -21.02 26.37
C ALA A 245 50.50 -20.97 26.61
N LYS A 246 51.07 -19.76 26.70
CA LYS A 246 52.49 -19.57 27.02
C LYS A 246 52.81 -20.02 28.45
N THR A 247 51.93 -19.75 29.40
CA THR A 247 52.09 -20.15 30.80
C THR A 247 52.00 -21.68 30.93
N LEU A 248 51.00 -22.30 30.30
CA LEU A 248 50.85 -23.76 30.25
C LEU A 248 52.07 -24.42 29.61
N SER A 249 52.58 -23.88 28.50
CA SER A 249 53.80 -24.41 27.87
C SER A 249 54.98 -24.40 28.84
N LYS A 250 55.16 -23.30 29.61
CA LYS A 250 56.20 -23.20 30.63
C LYS A 250 56.01 -24.23 31.75
N GLU A 251 54.78 -24.44 32.21
CA GLU A 251 54.45 -25.44 33.24
C GLU A 251 54.73 -26.87 32.75
N ILE A 252 54.40 -27.19 31.50
CA ILE A 252 54.70 -28.49 30.89
C ILE A 252 56.21 -28.75 30.89
N PHE A 253 57.04 -27.78 30.47
CA PHE A 253 58.49 -27.95 30.47
C PHE A 253 59.07 -28.16 31.89
N SER A 254 58.60 -27.39 32.87
CA SER A 254 58.97 -27.57 34.29
C SER A 254 58.57 -28.95 34.82
N SER A 255 57.38 -29.44 34.43
CA SER A 255 56.90 -30.76 34.82
C SER A 255 57.76 -31.88 34.20
N ILE A 256 58.16 -31.75 32.92
CA ILE A 256 59.07 -32.70 32.27
C ILE A 256 60.42 -32.75 33.00
N GLU A 257 60.99 -31.59 33.35
CA GLU A 257 62.24 -31.51 34.11
C GLU A 257 62.10 -32.20 35.48
N SER A 258 61.00 -31.95 36.18
CA SER A 258 60.70 -32.59 37.47
C SER A 258 60.54 -34.10 37.36
N VAL A 259 59.85 -34.60 36.32
CA VAL A 259 59.68 -36.04 36.06
C VAL A 259 61.04 -36.69 35.73
N GLN A 260 61.90 -35.98 35.00
CA GLN A 260 63.24 -36.47 34.68
C GLN A 260 64.14 -36.54 35.92
N GLY A 261 64.10 -35.52 36.78
CA GLY A 261 64.77 -35.54 38.09
C GLY A 261 64.27 -36.68 38.97
N LEU A 262 62.95 -36.91 39.02
CA LEU A 262 62.38 -38.05 39.74
C LEU A 262 62.88 -39.39 39.20
N LYS A 263 62.94 -39.55 37.87
CA LYS A 263 63.49 -40.75 37.23
C LYS A 263 64.95 -41.01 37.65
N GLU A 264 65.77 -39.96 37.71
CA GLU A 264 67.16 -40.06 38.17
C GLU A 264 67.24 -40.49 39.63
N SER A 265 66.47 -39.87 40.54
CA SER A 265 66.43 -40.28 41.96
C SER A 265 65.92 -41.70 42.16
N VAL A 266 64.93 -42.14 41.38
CA VAL A 266 64.44 -43.53 41.44
C VAL A 266 65.51 -44.52 40.96
N ASN A 267 66.22 -44.20 39.87
CA ASN A 267 67.32 -45.04 39.39
C ASN A 267 68.46 -45.13 40.40
N GLU A 268 68.81 -44.01 41.05
CA GLU A 268 69.82 -43.97 42.11
C GLU A 268 69.41 -44.84 43.31
N ALA A 269 68.17 -44.70 43.79
CA ALA A 269 67.64 -45.54 44.86
C ALA A 269 67.63 -47.04 44.50
N TYR A 270 67.30 -47.36 43.23
CA TYR A 270 67.34 -48.73 42.73
C TYR A 270 68.77 -49.30 42.69
N ALA A 271 69.75 -48.51 42.25
CA ALA A 271 71.16 -48.90 42.25
C ALA A 271 71.70 -49.14 43.66
N GLU A 272 71.35 -48.26 44.62
CA GLU A 272 71.74 -48.41 46.02
C GLU A 272 71.14 -49.66 46.66
N ALA A 273 69.86 -49.95 46.38
CA ALA A 273 69.19 -51.16 46.86
C ALA A 273 69.87 -52.45 46.33
N LEU A 274 70.25 -52.46 45.05
CA LEU A 274 71.00 -53.57 44.43
C LEU A 274 72.37 -53.77 45.10
N LYS A 275 73.11 -52.69 45.31
CA LYS A 275 74.42 -52.73 45.98
C LYS A 275 74.28 -53.31 47.39
N LYS A 276 73.34 -52.79 48.19
CA LYS A 276 73.08 -53.26 49.55
C LYS A 276 72.63 -54.73 49.59
N SER A 277 71.84 -55.17 48.61
CA SER A 277 71.47 -56.59 48.46
C SER A 277 72.68 -57.49 48.20
N SER A 278 73.65 -57.03 47.41
CA SER A 278 74.88 -57.80 47.12
C SER A 278 75.81 -57.89 48.33
N GLU A 279 75.92 -56.81 49.11
CA GLU A 279 76.72 -56.78 50.34
C GLU A 279 76.12 -57.71 51.41
N LEU A 280 74.79 -57.73 51.56
CA LEU A 280 74.09 -58.65 52.47
C LEU A 280 74.27 -60.12 52.08
N ALA A 281 74.28 -60.44 50.78
CA ALA A 281 74.51 -61.80 50.30
C ALA A 281 75.95 -62.30 50.53
N ALA A 282 76.94 -61.40 50.51
CA ALA A 282 78.32 -61.74 50.83
C ALA A 282 78.50 -62.03 52.35
N LEU A 283 77.87 -61.22 53.20
CA LEU A 283 77.90 -61.36 54.66
C LEU A 283 77.26 -62.67 55.14
N GLU A 284 76.14 -63.07 54.54
CA GLU A 284 75.48 -64.34 54.85
C GLU A 284 76.37 -65.55 54.55
N ARG A 285 77.19 -65.47 53.49
CA ARG A 285 78.07 -66.56 53.06
C ARG A 285 79.23 -66.80 54.02
N GLU A 286 79.84 -65.72 54.50
CA GLU A 286 80.92 -65.77 55.50
C GLU A 286 80.43 -66.38 56.83
N ASN A 287 79.21 -66.02 57.25
CA ASN A 287 78.59 -66.56 58.46
C ASN A 287 78.28 -68.08 58.34
N GLN A 288 77.95 -68.56 57.14
CA GLN A 288 77.74 -70.00 56.91
C GLN A 288 79.03 -70.82 57.03
N GLU A 289 80.16 -70.29 56.55
CA GLU A 289 81.46 -70.96 56.65
C GLU A 289 81.95 -71.07 58.10
N ALA A 290 81.84 -69.98 58.87
CA ALA A 290 82.21 -69.96 60.29
C ALA A 290 81.39 -70.97 61.13
N ASN A 291 80.10 -71.10 60.84
CA ASN A 291 79.23 -72.06 61.54
C ASN A 291 79.57 -73.52 61.24
N PHE A 292 80.07 -73.84 60.05
CA PHE A 292 80.45 -75.20 59.67
C PHE A 292 81.71 -75.67 60.42
N GLU A 293 82.67 -74.77 60.63
CA GLU A 293 83.93 -75.07 61.33
C GLU A 293 83.69 -75.40 62.81
N ILE A 294 82.82 -74.63 63.48
CA ILE A 294 82.43 -74.87 64.89
C ILE A 294 81.73 -76.23 65.03
N ALA A 295 80.84 -76.59 64.11
CA ALA A 295 80.12 -77.87 64.15
C ALA A 295 81.06 -79.08 64.02
N LEU A 296 82.13 -78.95 63.23
CA LEU A 296 83.15 -79.98 63.06
C LEU A 296 84.00 -80.19 64.33
N ALA A 297 84.39 -79.10 64.99
CA ALA A 297 85.17 -79.14 66.23
C ALA A 297 84.41 -79.83 67.37
N VAL A 298 83.13 -79.50 67.57
CA VAL A 298 82.27 -80.13 68.60
C VAL A 298 82.13 -81.64 68.39
N ARG A 299 81.99 -82.07 67.13
CA ARG A 299 81.84 -83.50 66.80
C ARG A 299 83.09 -84.32 67.11
N LEU A 300 84.28 -83.75 66.93
CA LEU A 300 85.55 -84.45 67.20
C LEU A 300 85.76 -84.67 68.70
N SER A 301 85.52 -83.67 69.55
CA SER A 301 85.66 -83.80 71.00
C SER A 301 84.69 -84.81 71.63
N LEU A 302 83.49 -85.00 71.06
CA LEU A 302 82.51 -85.97 71.57
C LEU A 302 82.89 -87.44 71.27
N ASN A 303 83.67 -87.70 70.23
CA ASN A 303 84.11 -89.06 69.91
C ASN A 303 85.28 -89.53 70.77
N GLU A 304 86.13 -88.62 71.25
CA GLU A 304 87.32 -88.92 72.05
C GLU A 304 86.96 -89.34 73.49
N ILE A 305 85.94 -88.69 74.08
CA ILE A 305 85.44 -89.03 75.44
C ILE A 305 84.75 -90.41 75.48
N ARG A 306 84.14 -90.84 74.38
CA ARG A 306 83.33 -92.07 74.34
C ARG A 306 84.19 -93.35 74.38
N SER A 307 85.42 -93.34 73.87
CA SER A 307 86.23 -94.55 73.73
C SER A 307 87.09 -94.89 74.94
N GLU A 308 87.49 -93.90 75.75
CA GLU A 308 88.51 -94.10 76.79
C GLU A 308 87.92 -94.56 78.15
N ASP A 309 86.74 -94.06 78.54
CA ASP A 309 86.17 -94.33 79.88
C ASP A 309 85.38 -95.64 79.97
N MET A 310 84.79 -96.13 78.88
CA MET A 310 83.92 -97.33 78.89
C MET A 310 84.71 -98.66 78.95
N VAL A 311 85.95 -98.70 78.44
CA VAL A 311 86.78 -99.91 78.44
C VAL A 311 87.38 -100.16 79.83
N ARG A 312 87.83 -99.10 80.50
CA ARG A 312 88.51 -99.15 81.79
C ARG A 312 87.59 -99.54 82.96
N ILE A 313 86.30 -99.15 82.89
CA ILE A 313 85.29 -99.53 83.90
C ILE A 313 84.90 -101.01 83.78
N ASN A 314 84.91 -101.58 82.57
CA ASN A 314 84.51 -102.96 82.33
C ASN A 314 85.57 -103.98 82.78
N GLU A 315 86.86 -103.65 82.67
CA GLU A 315 87.96 -104.52 83.13
C GLU A 315 88.06 -104.59 84.67
N GLU A 316 87.91 -103.46 85.37
CA GLU A 316 87.92 -103.38 86.83
C GLU A 316 86.77 -104.19 87.47
N PHE A 317 85.56 -104.12 86.89
CA PHE A 317 84.42 -104.91 87.36
C PHE A 317 84.58 -106.42 87.12
N GLY A 318 85.23 -106.80 86.02
CA GLY A 318 85.53 -108.21 85.70
C GLY A 318 86.50 -108.84 86.71
N HIS A 319 87.55 -108.10 87.09
CA HIS A 319 88.56 -108.53 88.07
C HIS A 319 88.00 -108.67 89.49
N PHE A 320 87.06 -107.80 89.86
CA PHE A 320 86.36 -107.86 91.13
C PHE A 320 85.46 -109.10 91.23
N HIS A 321 84.72 -109.41 90.16
CA HIS A 321 83.79 -110.55 90.13
C HIS A 321 84.52 -111.91 90.18
N SER A 322 85.67 -112.06 89.52
CA SER A 322 86.44 -113.32 89.55
C SER A 322 87.06 -113.60 90.91
N SER A 323 87.48 -112.54 91.62
CA SER A 323 88.07 -112.64 92.96
C SER A 323 87.03 -113.05 94.01
N LEU A 324 85.80 -112.49 93.92
CA LEU A 324 84.68 -112.86 94.79
C LEU A 324 84.23 -114.31 94.59
N ARG A 325 84.24 -114.82 93.36
CA ARG A 325 83.87 -116.22 93.06
C ARG A 325 84.88 -117.21 93.65
N SER A 326 86.17 -116.91 93.55
CA SER A 326 87.24 -117.77 94.08
C SER A 326 87.24 -117.83 95.61
N LEU A 327 86.87 -116.73 96.28
CA LEU A 327 86.71 -116.66 97.73
C LEU A 327 85.50 -117.49 98.20
N ASN A 328 84.40 -117.44 97.44
CA ASN A 328 83.18 -118.18 97.75
C ASN A 328 83.38 -119.71 97.63
N GLU A 329 84.16 -120.18 96.65
CA GLU A 329 84.49 -121.61 96.51
C GLU A 329 85.40 -122.12 97.64
N LEU A 330 86.35 -121.31 98.10
CA LEU A 330 87.22 -121.67 99.22
C LEU A 330 86.42 -121.80 100.53
N VAL A 331 85.47 -120.89 100.77
CA VAL A 331 84.59 -120.91 101.95
C VAL A 331 83.66 -122.12 101.90
N PHE A 332 83.12 -122.49 100.73
CA PHE A 332 82.30 -123.69 100.58
C PHE A 332 83.12 -124.98 100.79
N SER A 333 84.34 -125.05 100.26
CA SER A 333 85.26 -126.19 100.46
C SER A 333 85.66 -126.39 101.93
N MET A 334 85.87 -125.30 102.69
CA MET A 334 86.14 -125.40 104.12
C MET A 334 84.90 -125.79 104.92
N HIS A 335 83.72 -125.27 104.57
CA HIS A 335 82.47 -125.65 105.24
C HIS A 335 82.12 -127.13 105.01
N GLN A 336 82.35 -127.64 103.79
CA GLN A 336 82.05 -129.02 103.42
C GLN A 336 83.05 -130.04 104.03
N LYS A 337 84.30 -129.64 104.31
CA LYS A 337 85.24 -130.48 105.08
C LYS A 337 84.96 -130.48 106.59
N GLN A 338 84.37 -129.40 107.13
CA GLN A 338 84.09 -129.30 108.57
C GLN A 338 82.82 -130.06 108.97
N THR A 339 81.79 -130.13 108.13
CA THR A 339 80.55 -130.88 108.45
C THR A 339 80.59 -132.34 108.00
N ALA A 340 81.49 -132.75 107.11
CA ALA A 340 81.71 -134.18 106.83
C ALA A 340 82.44 -134.94 107.97
N LEU A 341 82.83 -134.26 109.06
CA LEU A 341 83.43 -134.86 110.25
C LEU A 341 82.48 -134.98 111.45
N ASP A 342 81.33 -134.31 111.40
CA ASP A 342 80.26 -134.44 112.40
C ASP A 342 78.99 -134.97 111.70
N GLU A 343 78.63 -136.22 112.00
CA GLU A 343 77.31 -136.87 111.76
C GLU A 343 77.11 -137.48 110.36
N VAL A 344 77.37 -138.76 110.14
CA VAL A 344 76.60 -139.95 110.57
C VAL A 344 75.13 -139.91 110.09
N SER A 345 74.80 -140.89 109.25
CA SER A 345 73.47 -141.48 108.99
C SER A 345 72.56 -140.92 107.88
N PHE A 346 72.33 -141.82 106.91
CA PHE A 346 71.05 -142.15 106.24
C PHE A 346 70.54 -141.29 105.06
N PRO A 347 69.63 -141.83 104.20
CA PRO A 347 69.53 -141.54 102.77
C PRO A 347 68.19 -140.87 102.38
N TYR A 348 67.96 -140.78 101.06
CA TYR A 348 66.68 -140.65 100.34
C TYR A 348 66.13 -139.23 100.00
N CYS A 349 66.11 -138.90 98.69
CA CYS A 349 64.95 -138.67 97.78
C CYS A 349 63.69 -137.88 98.27
N PRO A 350 62.79 -137.39 97.36
CA PRO A 350 62.94 -136.57 96.13
C PRO A 350 61.75 -135.55 95.92
N THR A 351 61.58 -135.07 94.66
CA THR A 351 60.33 -134.58 93.98
C THR A 351 59.83 -133.14 94.28
N ARG A 352 59.14 -132.37 93.42
CA ARG A 352 58.65 -132.35 92.01
C ARG A 352 57.81 -131.05 91.81
N VAL A 353 57.48 -130.71 90.55
CA VAL A 353 56.24 -130.03 90.03
C VAL A 353 56.34 -128.58 89.49
N ASP A 354 56.30 -128.49 88.16
CA ASP A 354 55.45 -127.75 87.19
C ASP A 354 54.87 -126.32 87.37
N SER A 355 54.92 -125.63 86.21
CA SER A 355 53.87 -124.88 85.47
C SER A 355 53.57 -123.38 85.74
N ASP A 356 54.02 -122.56 84.76
CA ASP A 356 53.37 -121.47 84.00
C ASP A 356 52.19 -120.63 84.55
N PHE A 357 52.32 -119.30 84.45
CA PHE A 357 51.29 -118.42 83.86
C PHE A 357 51.83 -117.03 83.43
N THR A 358 51.48 -116.62 82.22
CA THR A 358 51.74 -115.33 81.54
C THR A 358 50.75 -114.21 81.89
N LYS A 359 51.24 -112.95 81.99
CA LYS A 359 50.59 -111.68 81.58
C LYS A 359 51.65 -110.56 81.73
N ALA A 360 52.38 -110.14 80.69
CA ALA A 360 51.96 -109.35 79.52
C ALA A 360 51.36 -107.97 79.89
N SER A 361 52.23 -107.06 80.31
CA SER A 361 52.11 -105.61 80.17
C SER A 361 53.36 -105.14 79.41
N GLY A 362 53.20 -104.85 78.13
CA GLY A 362 54.25 -104.34 77.26
C GLY A 362 54.32 -102.82 77.32
N LYS A 363 55.46 -102.29 77.73
CA LYS A 363 55.91 -100.95 77.38
C LYS A 363 56.99 -101.12 76.32
N LEU A 364 56.71 -100.58 75.13
CA LEU A 364 57.68 -100.34 74.07
C LEU A 364 58.70 -99.29 74.50
#